data_AF-A0A932VHL7-F1
#
_entry.id   AF-A0A932VHL7-F1
#
_cell.length_a   1.000
_cell.length_b   1.000
_cell.length_c   1.000
_cell.angle_alpha   90.00
_cell.angle_beta   90.00
_cell.angle_gamma   90.00
#
_symmetry.space_group_name_H-M   'P 1'
#
loop_
_entity.id
_entity.type
_entity.pdbx_description
1 polymer ?
#
loop_
_entity_poly.entity_id
_entity_poly.type
_entity_poly.pdbx_seq_one_letter_code
_entity_poly.pdbx_strand_id
1 'polypeptide(L)'
;MNDAAPESRLASGPAKTIRIAIMLASGNEVCFACAVNDEGVVTAARPVARGDVRSVLALPGFAQRGEMLVHNHPSGLLEPSDADLEIAAKMHDDGIGFGIVDNAASRLYVVVEVPRIEEQIPLDPDAVSALLGPDGPVAAKLGRYEDRPAQREMAARIARLYSHNGIALIEAGTGVGKSLGYLVPALRWAAANGERTVVSTNTITLQEQLVGKDLPFLAGALSDQKVRFALLKGWRNYLCLHRLDVARSAGASLFESGAAAELEGLARWAERTTDGSLADLPAAPRHDVWDEVSAEADLCTRLRCEHFSECFVFAARRAAAQADVVVANHHLLMADVAVRKASGNWDEAAVLPSYSRLIIDEGHHLEDAAAAHLGKNTTRRGLQRLFGRLERRGKGLLPALERKLASADDLLSAASLDLVRARLTPATNTARALAARLFDLLDEWLTGQRDTQIRLTDAFDDDPVWRAGLGTTLDDLLREL
;
A
#
# COMPACT_ATOMS: atom_id res chain seq x y z
N MET A 1 -26.70 16.84 -35.95
CA MET A 1 -26.94 18.19 -35.42
C MET A 1 -28.33 18.16 -34.78
N ASN A 2 -28.38 17.76 -33.52
CA ASN A 2 -29.59 17.76 -32.71
C ASN A 2 -29.37 18.91 -31.72
N ASP A 3 -30.01 20.05 -31.98
CA ASP A 3 -30.09 21.18 -31.05
C ASP A 3 -31.00 20.75 -29.88
N ALA A 4 -30.43 19.99 -28.94
CA ALA A 4 -30.99 19.90 -27.60
C ALA A 4 -30.55 21.18 -26.87
N ALA A 5 -31.50 22.04 -26.53
CA ALA A 5 -31.24 23.14 -25.61
C ALA A 5 -30.50 22.58 -24.37
N PRO A 6 -29.44 23.25 -23.87
CA PRO A 6 -28.73 22.75 -22.70
C PRO A 6 -29.72 22.66 -21.54
N GLU A 7 -30.00 21.44 -21.07
CA GLU A 7 -30.82 21.21 -19.89
C GLU A 7 -30.27 22.05 -18.74
N SER A 8 -31.12 22.90 -18.14
CA SER A 8 -30.70 23.81 -17.08
C SER A 8 -30.24 23.00 -15.87
N ARG A 9 -28.93 23.00 -15.60
CA ARG A 9 -28.30 22.38 -14.43
C ARG A 9 -28.56 23.13 -13.12
N LEU A 10 -29.41 24.17 -13.15
CA LEU A 10 -29.85 24.97 -12.01
C LEU A 10 -31.38 24.93 -11.91
N ALA A 11 -31.91 24.51 -10.76
CA ALA A 11 -33.33 24.68 -10.47
C ALA A 11 -33.67 26.16 -10.24
N SER A 12 -34.92 26.54 -10.48
CA SER A 12 -35.36 27.94 -10.45
C SER A 12 -35.18 28.63 -9.08
N GLY A 13 -35.36 27.88 -7.98
CA GLY A 13 -35.12 28.35 -6.61
C GLY A 13 -33.64 28.71 -6.34
N PRO A 14 -32.71 27.75 -6.45
CA PRO A 14 -31.27 28.00 -6.29
C PRO A 14 -30.72 29.07 -7.22
N ALA A 15 -31.14 29.09 -8.49
CA ALA A 15 -30.73 30.13 -9.44
C ALA A 15 -31.07 31.53 -8.91
N LYS A 16 -32.27 31.71 -8.34
CA LYS A 16 -32.68 32.96 -7.71
C LYS A 16 -31.81 33.31 -6.51
N THR A 17 -31.49 32.34 -5.66
CA THR A 17 -30.62 32.54 -4.48
C THR A 17 -29.21 32.97 -4.87
N ILE A 18 -28.59 32.28 -5.82
CA ILE A 18 -27.26 32.60 -6.36
C ILE A 18 -27.26 34.03 -6.92
N ARG A 19 -28.23 34.35 -7.77
CA ARG A 19 -28.34 35.66 -8.40
C ARG A 19 -28.47 36.79 -7.39
N ILE A 20 -29.32 36.63 -6.37
CA ILE A 20 -29.48 37.64 -5.30
C ILE A 20 -28.16 37.83 -4.53
N ALA A 21 -27.46 36.73 -4.20
CA ALA A 21 -26.21 36.81 -3.46
C ALA A 21 -25.10 37.52 -4.26
N ILE A 22 -24.98 37.26 -5.56
CA ILE A 22 -24.03 37.94 -6.45
C ILE A 22 -24.38 39.43 -6.57
N MET A 23 -25.67 39.78 -6.73
CA MET A 23 -26.10 41.18 -6.77
C MET A 23 -25.77 41.93 -5.47
N LEU A 24 -26.01 41.31 -4.31
CA LEU A 24 -25.66 41.90 -3.01
C LEU A 24 -24.14 42.06 -2.83
N ALA A 25 -23.35 41.20 -3.47
CA ALA A 25 -21.89 41.33 -3.51
C ALA A 25 -21.41 42.34 -4.58
N SER A 26 -22.31 43.08 -5.23
CA SER A 26 -21.99 44.03 -6.31
C SER A 26 -21.26 43.39 -7.49
N GLY A 27 -21.56 42.13 -7.80
CA GLY A 27 -20.92 41.38 -8.89
C GLY A 27 -19.54 40.81 -8.56
N ASN A 28 -19.07 40.96 -7.32
CA ASN A 28 -17.87 40.27 -6.86
C ASN A 28 -18.09 38.75 -6.78
N GLU A 29 -16.99 38.02 -6.64
CA GLU A 29 -17.00 36.57 -6.52
C GLU A 29 -17.69 36.13 -5.23
N VAL A 30 -18.60 35.17 -5.37
CA VAL A 30 -19.31 34.51 -4.29
C VAL A 30 -19.20 33.01 -4.53
N CYS A 31 -18.72 32.30 -3.51
CA CYS A 31 -18.70 30.83 -3.51
C CYS A 31 -19.96 30.32 -2.82
N PHE A 32 -20.49 29.22 -3.33
CA PHE A 32 -21.71 28.55 -2.90
C PHE A 32 -21.43 27.07 -2.66
N ALA A 33 -21.94 26.52 -1.57
CA ALA A 33 -22.13 25.08 -1.44
C ALA A 33 -23.53 24.73 -1.96
N CYS A 34 -23.58 23.83 -2.92
CA CYS A 34 -24.78 23.46 -3.66
C CYS A 34 -25.11 21.98 -3.48
N ALA A 35 -26.35 21.68 -3.07
CA ALA A 35 -26.87 20.33 -3.13
C ALA A 35 -27.26 20.01 -4.58
N VAL A 36 -26.90 18.81 -5.05
CA VAL A 36 -27.26 18.31 -6.38
C VAL A 36 -28.14 17.07 -6.25
N ASN A 37 -29.04 16.85 -7.22
CA ASN A 37 -29.79 15.59 -7.32
C ASN A 37 -29.06 14.56 -8.20
N ASP A 38 -29.68 13.40 -8.41
CA ASP A 38 -29.09 12.29 -9.18
C ASP A 38 -28.83 12.64 -10.65
N GLU A 39 -29.60 13.56 -11.23
CA GLU A 39 -29.38 14.11 -12.58
C GLU A 39 -28.30 15.21 -12.62
N GLY A 40 -27.67 15.53 -11.49
CA GLY A 40 -26.63 16.55 -11.36
C GLY A 40 -27.16 18.00 -11.41
N VAL A 41 -28.46 18.19 -11.20
CA VAL A 41 -29.12 19.51 -11.14
C VAL A 41 -29.00 20.07 -9.73
N VAL A 42 -28.57 21.33 -9.61
CA VAL A 42 -28.50 22.03 -8.33
C VAL A 42 -29.91 22.32 -7.79
N THR A 43 -30.22 21.75 -6.62
CA THR A 43 -31.53 21.84 -5.95
C THR A 43 -31.54 22.78 -4.75
N ALA A 44 -30.37 23.07 -4.16
CA ALA A 44 -30.18 24.08 -3.13
C ALA A 44 -28.83 24.79 -3.32
N ALA A 45 -28.74 26.06 -2.90
CA ALA A 45 -27.49 26.82 -2.93
C ALA A 45 -27.38 27.68 -1.68
N ARG A 46 -26.22 27.62 -1.01
CA ARG A 46 -25.90 28.40 0.19
C ARG A 46 -24.61 29.17 -0.05
N PRO A 47 -24.60 30.51 0.05
CA PRO A 47 -23.35 31.27 -0.03
C PRO A 47 -22.45 30.92 1.16
N VAL A 48 -21.19 30.56 0.88
CA VAL A 48 -20.22 30.12 1.87
C VAL A 48 -19.03 31.07 2.01
N ALA A 49 -18.67 31.78 0.94
CA ALA A 49 -17.61 32.78 0.96
C ALA A 49 -17.94 33.92 -0.03
N ARG A 50 -17.34 35.08 0.20
CA ARG A 50 -17.36 36.24 -0.71
C ARG A 50 -15.91 36.72 -0.87
N GLY A 51 -15.42 36.78 -2.09
CA GLY A 51 -14.06 37.21 -2.43
C GLY A 51 -14.01 38.64 -2.94
N ASP A 52 -12.80 39.13 -3.18
CA ASP A 52 -12.53 40.32 -3.99
C ASP A 52 -11.89 39.91 -5.34
N VAL A 53 -11.68 40.87 -6.24
CA VAL A 53 -11.12 40.64 -7.58
C VAL A 53 -9.71 40.01 -7.58
N ARG A 54 -9.10 39.76 -6.40
CA ARG A 54 -7.71 39.31 -6.24
C ARG A 54 -7.55 38.02 -5.43
N SER A 55 -8.61 37.43 -4.88
CA SER A 55 -8.48 36.26 -4.00
C SER A 55 -9.64 35.27 -4.06
N VAL A 56 -9.33 34.02 -4.42
CA VAL A 56 -10.26 32.87 -4.36
C VAL A 56 -10.18 32.26 -2.96
N LEU A 57 -11.28 32.30 -2.21
CA LEU A 57 -11.42 31.68 -0.88
C LEU A 57 -11.99 30.26 -1.02
N ALA A 58 -11.17 29.31 -1.46
CA ALA A 58 -11.46 27.88 -1.33
C ALA A 58 -10.90 27.36 0.01
N LEU A 59 -11.51 27.76 1.13
CA LEU A 59 -11.10 27.23 2.44
C LEU A 59 -11.70 25.82 2.64
N PRO A 60 -10.95 24.89 3.27
CA PRO A 60 -11.48 23.58 3.65
C PRO A 60 -12.73 23.69 4.54
N GLY A 61 -13.74 22.85 4.29
CA GLY A 61 -14.91 22.69 5.16
C GLY A 61 -16.18 23.47 4.80
N PHE A 62 -16.22 24.17 3.66
CA PHE A 62 -17.41 24.92 3.25
C PHE A 62 -18.50 24.07 2.56
N ALA A 63 -18.07 23.09 1.75
CA ALA A 63 -18.92 22.10 1.10
C ALA A 63 -18.60 20.71 1.67
N GLN A 64 -19.60 19.83 1.69
CA GLN A 64 -19.48 18.46 2.16
C GLN A 64 -19.43 17.49 0.98
N ARG A 65 -18.90 16.29 1.21
CA ARG A 65 -18.94 15.19 0.24
C ARG A 65 -20.36 14.97 -0.29
N GLY A 66 -20.52 14.90 -1.60
CA GLY A 66 -21.83 14.83 -2.27
C GLY A 66 -22.46 16.20 -2.59
N GLU A 67 -21.84 17.31 -2.19
CA GLU A 67 -22.21 18.65 -2.64
C GLU A 67 -21.33 19.12 -3.81
N MET A 68 -21.75 20.18 -4.50
CA MET A 68 -20.97 20.90 -5.50
C MET A 68 -20.55 22.26 -4.95
N LEU A 69 -19.27 22.59 -5.01
CA LEU A 69 -18.80 23.95 -4.80
C LEU A 69 -18.95 24.73 -6.10
N VAL A 70 -19.74 25.81 -6.06
CA VAL A 70 -20.01 26.66 -7.21
C VAL A 70 -19.55 28.08 -6.93
N HIS A 71 -18.84 28.72 -7.85
CA HIS A 71 -18.50 30.15 -7.73
C HIS A 71 -18.81 30.90 -9.02
N ASN A 72 -18.94 32.23 -8.95
CA ASN A 72 -19.07 33.07 -10.13
C ASN A 72 -17.77 33.82 -10.41
N HIS A 73 -17.42 33.93 -11.69
CA HIS A 73 -16.41 34.89 -12.11
C HIS A 73 -17.02 36.29 -12.20
N PRO A 74 -16.42 37.34 -11.60
CA PRO A 74 -16.88 38.71 -11.79
C PRO A 74 -16.96 39.12 -13.26
N SER A 75 -16.10 38.56 -14.11
CA SER A 75 -16.11 38.76 -15.57
C SER A 75 -17.31 38.15 -16.28
N GLY A 76 -18.01 37.19 -15.66
CA GLY A 76 -19.11 36.42 -16.25
C GLY A 76 -18.67 35.33 -17.23
N LEU A 77 -17.37 35.10 -17.39
CA LEU A 77 -16.83 34.02 -18.23
C LEU A 77 -16.86 32.70 -17.46
N LEU A 78 -17.34 31.63 -18.11
CA LEU A 78 -17.47 30.30 -17.52
C LEU A 78 -16.26 29.39 -17.77
N GLU A 79 -15.23 29.92 -18.45
CA GLU A 79 -14.00 29.16 -18.72
C GLU A 79 -13.17 29.06 -17.43
N PRO A 80 -12.77 27.85 -17.01
CA PRO A 80 -11.97 27.66 -15.81
C PRO A 80 -10.54 28.16 -16.03
N SER A 81 -9.99 28.83 -15.02
CA SER A 81 -8.57 29.16 -14.93
C SER A 81 -7.74 27.98 -14.43
N ASP A 82 -6.41 28.06 -14.53
CA ASP A 82 -5.51 27.02 -13.99
C ASP A 82 -5.74 26.80 -12.48
N ALA A 83 -6.03 27.86 -11.73
CA ALA A 83 -6.35 27.77 -10.30
C ALA A 83 -7.67 27.02 -10.05
N ASP A 84 -8.67 27.19 -10.92
CA ASP A 84 -9.94 26.48 -10.82
C ASP A 84 -9.75 24.99 -11.10
N LEU A 85 -8.87 24.63 -12.05
CA LEU A 85 -8.53 23.24 -12.33
C LEU A 85 -7.80 22.57 -11.16
N GLU A 86 -6.85 23.27 -10.53
CA GLU A 86 -6.16 22.78 -9.32
C GLU A 86 -7.13 22.58 -8.15
N ILE A 87 -8.04 23.54 -7.92
CA ILE A 87 -9.06 23.44 -6.87
C ILE A 87 -10.03 22.31 -7.19
N ALA A 88 -10.51 22.21 -8.43
CA ALA A 88 -11.46 21.18 -8.84
C ALA A 88 -10.89 19.77 -8.67
N ALA A 89 -9.60 19.56 -9.01
CA ALA A 89 -8.93 18.29 -8.78
C ALA A 89 -8.90 17.92 -7.30
N LYS A 90 -8.48 18.86 -6.44
CA LYS A 90 -8.43 18.65 -4.99
C LYS A 90 -9.81 18.39 -4.38
N MET A 91 -10.83 19.14 -4.80
CA MET A 91 -12.20 18.99 -4.28
C MET A 91 -12.82 17.66 -4.71
N HIS A 92 -12.49 17.16 -5.90
CA HIS A 92 -12.96 15.87 -6.38
C HIS A 92 -12.45 14.72 -5.51
N ASP A 93 -11.20 14.78 -5.06
CA ASP A 93 -10.62 13.78 -4.15
C ASP A 93 -11.38 13.73 -2.81
N ASP A 94 -11.90 14.87 -2.35
CA ASP A 94 -12.76 14.98 -1.15
C ASP A 94 -14.22 14.56 -1.43
N GLY A 95 -14.54 14.14 -2.66
CA GLY A 95 -15.87 13.72 -3.07
C GLY A 95 -16.84 14.87 -3.32
N ILE A 96 -16.33 16.05 -3.69
CA ILE A 96 -17.07 17.29 -3.90
C ILE A 96 -16.98 17.68 -5.39
N GLY A 97 -18.10 18.04 -6.01
CA GLY A 97 -18.09 18.57 -7.39
C GLY A 97 -17.63 20.02 -7.44
N PHE A 98 -17.22 20.50 -8.62
CA PHE A 98 -16.82 21.89 -8.81
C PHE A 98 -17.45 22.50 -10.07
N GLY A 99 -18.01 23.70 -9.95
CA GLY A 99 -18.67 24.38 -11.07
C GLY A 99 -18.55 25.90 -11.04
N ILE A 100 -18.71 26.51 -12.21
CA ILE A 100 -18.64 27.95 -12.43
C ILE A 100 -20.00 28.42 -12.93
N VAL A 101 -20.59 29.41 -12.27
CA VAL A 101 -21.89 29.99 -12.63
C VAL A 101 -21.73 31.40 -13.18
N ASP A 102 -22.54 31.77 -14.16
CA ASP A 102 -22.57 33.13 -14.67
C ASP A 102 -23.27 34.07 -13.68
N ASN A 103 -23.01 35.38 -13.78
CA ASN A 103 -23.57 36.35 -12.83
C ASN A 103 -25.12 36.42 -12.87
N ALA A 104 -25.73 35.97 -13.98
CA ALA A 104 -27.18 35.86 -14.10
C ALA A 104 -27.75 34.57 -13.50
N ALA A 105 -26.91 33.63 -13.04
CA ALA A 105 -27.31 32.28 -12.62
C ALA A 105 -28.23 31.60 -13.66
N SER A 106 -27.90 31.77 -14.93
CA SER A 106 -28.59 31.20 -16.09
C SER A 106 -27.86 29.99 -16.66
N ARG A 107 -26.55 29.91 -16.42
CA ARG A 107 -25.67 28.87 -16.94
C ARG A 107 -24.67 28.44 -15.86
N LEU A 108 -24.58 27.14 -15.67
CA LEU A 108 -23.59 26.49 -14.81
C LEU A 108 -22.69 25.63 -15.69
N TYR A 109 -21.39 25.92 -15.68
CA TYR A 109 -20.37 25.07 -16.28
C TYR A 109 -19.80 24.17 -15.19
N VAL A 110 -20.04 22.86 -15.31
CA VAL A 110 -19.52 21.88 -14.36
C VAL A 110 -18.10 21.53 -14.79
N VAL A 111 -17.11 21.87 -13.97
CA VAL A 111 -15.70 21.55 -14.22
C VAL A 111 -15.44 20.09 -13.85
N VAL A 112 -15.95 19.67 -12.69
CA VAL A 112 -15.92 18.27 -12.22
C VAL A 112 -17.26 17.92 -11.60
N GLU A 113 -17.83 16.79 -12.01
CA GLU A 113 -19.10 16.29 -11.48
C GLU A 113 -18.98 15.90 -10.00
N VAL A 114 -20.08 16.02 -9.26
CA VAL A 114 -20.16 15.46 -7.91
C VAL A 114 -20.05 13.93 -8.04
N PRO A 115 -19.07 13.29 -7.38
CA PRO A 115 -18.97 11.84 -7.38
C PRO A 115 -20.27 11.25 -6.84
N ARG A 116 -20.99 10.49 -7.68
CA ARG A 116 -22.20 9.80 -7.26
C ARG A 116 -21.83 8.79 -6.18
N ILE A 117 -22.42 8.95 -5.00
CA ILE A 117 -22.42 7.89 -3.99
C ILE A 117 -23.45 6.89 -4.51
N GLU A 118 -23.00 5.85 -5.22
CA GLU A 118 -23.88 4.72 -5.53
C GLU A 118 -24.40 4.17 -4.21
N GLU A 119 -25.72 4.11 -4.08
CA GLU A 119 -26.36 3.57 -2.88
C GLU A 119 -25.92 2.11 -2.73
N GLN A 120 -25.19 1.81 -1.66
CA GLN A 120 -24.64 0.48 -1.43
C GLN A 120 -25.77 -0.54 -1.38
N ILE A 121 -25.70 -1.56 -2.23
CA ILE A 121 -26.61 -2.71 -2.23
C ILE A 121 -26.25 -3.57 -1.01
N PRO A 122 -27.11 -3.63 0.03
CA PRO A 122 -26.84 -4.43 1.20
C PRO A 122 -26.88 -5.91 0.82
N LEU A 123 -26.00 -6.71 1.43
CA LEU A 123 -26.07 -8.17 1.33
C LEU A 123 -27.18 -8.69 2.24
N ASP A 124 -27.99 -9.60 1.70
CA ASP A 124 -28.87 -10.45 2.49
C ASP A 124 -28.03 -11.55 3.19
N PRO A 125 -27.92 -11.54 4.53
CA PRO A 125 -27.15 -12.52 5.27
C PRO A 125 -27.64 -13.96 5.08
N ASP A 126 -28.94 -14.14 4.90
CA ASP A 126 -29.54 -15.47 4.75
C ASP A 126 -29.27 -16.02 3.34
N ALA A 127 -29.32 -15.16 2.32
CA ALA A 127 -28.88 -15.51 0.97
C ALA A 127 -27.39 -15.89 0.95
N VAL A 128 -26.52 -15.13 1.61
CA VAL A 128 -25.08 -15.46 1.71
C VAL A 128 -24.85 -16.79 2.44
N SER A 129 -25.56 -17.02 3.54
CA SER A 129 -25.54 -18.28 4.28
C SER A 129 -25.95 -19.47 3.41
N ALA A 130 -27.01 -19.30 2.59
CA ALA A 130 -27.52 -20.32 1.69
C ALA A 130 -26.52 -20.71 0.59
N LEU A 131 -25.64 -19.80 0.15
CA LEU A 131 -24.59 -20.12 -0.83
C LEU A 131 -23.62 -21.20 -0.33
N LEU A 132 -23.39 -21.21 0.98
CA LEU A 132 -22.57 -22.16 1.70
C LEU A 132 -23.38 -23.31 2.30
N GLY A 133 -24.69 -23.40 2.03
CA GLY A 133 -25.57 -24.48 2.47
C GLY A 133 -25.47 -25.75 1.63
N PRO A 134 -26.10 -26.85 2.07
CA PRO A 134 -26.05 -28.15 1.39
C PRO A 134 -26.61 -28.13 -0.03
N ASP A 135 -27.59 -27.27 -0.29
CA ASP A 135 -28.21 -27.08 -1.62
C ASP A 135 -27.59 -25.88 -2.38
N GLY A 136 -26.54 -25.27 -1.83
CA GLY A 136 -25.89 -24.10 -2.39
C GLY A 136 -24.93 -24.41 -3.56
N PRO A 137 -24.59 -23.40 -4.37
CA PRO A 137 -23.64 -23.54 -5.48
C PRO A 137 -22.25 -24.05 -5.04
N VAL A 138 -21.82 -23.73 -3.81
CA VAL A 138 -20.55 -24.22 -3.27
C VAL A 138 -20.61 -25.73 -3.07
N ALA A 139 -21.67 -26.24 -2.45
CA ALA A 139 -21.87 -27.68 -2.23
C ALA A 139 -21.95 -28.45 -3.56
N ALA A 140 -22.70 -27.91 -4.53
CA ALA A 140 -22.85 -28.50 -5.86
C ALA A 140 -21.51 -28.71 -6.59
N LYS A 141 -20.51 -27.85 -6.34
CA LYS A 141 -19.20 -27.92 -7.00
C LYS A 141 -18.12 -28.66 -6.20
N LEU A 142 -18.25 -28.76 -4.87
CA LEU A 142 -17.24 -29.37 -3.99
C LEU A 142 -17.24 -30.91 -4.03
N GLY A 143 -18.32 -31.53 -4.52
CA GLY A 143 -18.46 -32.99 -4.68
C GLY A 143 -18.68 -33.74 -3.36
N ARG A 144 -17.73 -33.66 -2.42
CA ARG A 144 -17.87 -34.17 -1.03
C ARG A 144 -18.07 -33.00 -0.06
N TYR A 145 -19.28 -32.48 -0.05
CA TYR A 145 -19.66 -31.38 0.84
C TYR A 145 -20.07 -31.89 2.23
N GLU A 146 -19.68 -31.15 3.26
CA GLU A 146 -20.08 -31.34 4.65
C GLU A 146 -20.70 -30.04 5.13
N ASP A 147 -21.93 -30.07 5.64
CA ASP A 147 -22.57 -28.87 6.19
C ASP A 147 -21.89 -28.47 7.50
N ARG A 148 -21.46 -27.20 7.55
CA ARG A 148 -20.79 -26.60 8.69
C ARG A 148 -21.58 -25.37 9.13
N PRO A 149 -22.54 -25.50 10.07
CA PRO A 149 -23.36 -24.37 10.53
C PRO A 149 -22.54 -23.16 11.00
N ALA A 150 -21.40 -23.38 11.68
CA ALA A 150 -20.50 -22.32 12.12
C ALA A 150 -19.90 -21.51 10.95
N GLN A 151 -19.64 -22.15 9.79
CA GLN A 151 -19.17 -21.48 8.58
C GLN A 151 -20.24 -20.55 8.01
N ARG A 152 -21.49 -21.02 7.97
CA ARG A 152 -22.64 -20.28 7.48
C ARG A 152 -22.97 -19.10 8.41
N GLU A 153 -22.91 -19.32 9.71
CA GLU A 153 -23.08 -18.26 10.70
C GLU A 153 -21.99 -17.18 10.56
N MET A 154 -20.72 -17.58 10.42
CA MET A 154 -19.62 -16.65 10.17
C MET A 154 -19.87 -15.83 8.90
N ALA A 155 -20.26 -16.46 7.79
CA ALA A 155 -20.53 -15.77 6.54
C ALA A 155 -21.70 -14.77 6.65
N ALA A 156 -22.79 -15.16 7.32
CA ALA A 156 -23.92 -14.27 7.56
C ALA A 156 -23.54 -13.07 8.44
N ARG A 157 -22.72 -13.28 9.50
CA ARG A 157 -22.22 -12.19 10.35
C ARG A 157 -21.34 -11.22 9.56
N ILE A 158 -20.44 -11.74 8.72
CA ILE A 158 -19.59 -10.92 7.86
C ILE A 158 -20.42 -10.16 6.82
N ALA A 159 -21.43 -10.78 6.21
CA ALA A 159 -22.34 -10.11 5.27
C ALA A 159 -23.06 -8.91 5.91
N ARG A 160 -23.54 -9.05 7.16
CA ARG A 160 -24.12 -7.92 7.91
C ARG A 160 -23.12 -6.80 8.13
N LEU A 161 -21.86 -7.14 8.41
CA LEU A 161 -20.80 -6.17 8.65
C LEU A 161 -20.46 -5.36 7.39
N TYR A 162 -20.45 -6.01 6.23
CA TYR A 162 -20.32 -5.33 4.94
C TYR A 162 -21.44 -4.30 4.73
N SER A 163 -22.70 -4.68 4.96
CA SER A 163 -23.86 -3.80 4.75
C SER A 163 -23.96 -2.62 5.73
N HIS A 164 -23.52 -2.79 6.98
CA HIS A 164 -23.73 -1.77 8.04
C HIS A 164 -22.46 -1.02 8.45
N ASN A 165 -21.31 -1.43 7.93
CA ASN A 165 -19.98 -1.04 8.41
C ASN A 165 -19.73 -1.47 9.87
N GLY A 166 -18.46 -1.68 10.23
CA GLY A 166 -18.06 -1.97 11.59
C GLY A 166 -16.82 -2.85 11.68
N ILE A 167 -16.51 -3.28 12.90
CA ILE A 167 -15.40 -4.19 13.19
C ILE A 167 -15.95 -5.41 13.91
N ALA A 168 -15.52 -6.60 13.48
CA ALA A 168 -15.82 -7.85 14.15
C ALA A 168 -14.54 -8.63 14.39
N LEU A 169 -14.43 -9.23 15.57
CA LEU A 169 -13.42 -10.23 15.89
C LEU A 169 -14.12 -11.59 15.97
N ILE A 170 -13.75 -12.50 15.08
CA ILE A 170 -14.38 -13.82 14.97
C ILE A 170 -13.32 -14.88 15.20
N GLU A 171 -13.46 -15.61 16.31
CA GLU A 171 -12.70 -16.84 16.52
C GLU A 171 -13.41 -17.99 15.80
N ALA A 172 -12.70 -18.64 14.88
CA ALA A 172 -13.21 -19.81 14.19
C ALA A 172 -12.20 -20.95 14.32
N GLY A 173 -12.70 -22.11 14.73
CA GLY A 173 -11.88 -23.31 14.88
C GLY A 173 -11.26 -23.77 13.56
N THR A 174 -10.21 -24.58 13.65
CA THR A 174 -9.65 -25.27 12.49
C THR A 174 -10.69 -26.18 11.85
N GLY A 175 -10.65 -26.31 10.52
CA GLY A 175 -11.60 -27.16 9.78
C GLY A 175 -13.00 -26.57 9.59
N VAL A 176 -13.35 -25.45 10.23
CA VAL A 176 -14.66 -24.75 10.04
C VAL A 176 -14.85 -24.27 8.59
N GLY A 177 -13.76 -24.13 7.82
CA GLY A 177 -13.82 -23.58 6.46
C GLY A 177 -13.83 -22.05 6.45
N LYS A 178 -13.03 -21.44 7.35
CA LYS A 178 -12.88 -19.98 7.55
C LYS A 178 -12.74 -19.21 6.24
N SER A 179 -11.85 -19.69 5.36
CA SER A 179 -11.55 -19.06 4.08
C SER A 179 -12.78 -18.84 3.23
N LEU A 180 -13.56 -19.89 2.97
CA LEU A 180 -14.83 -19.77 2.24
C LEU A 180 -15.84 -18.88 2.99
N GLY A 181 -15.88 -18.97 4.33
CA GLY A 181 -16.78 -18.20 5.18
C GLY A 181 -16.59 -16.68 5.05
N TYR A 182 -15.35 -16.19 4.93
CA TYR A 182 -15.08 -14.76 4.70
C TYR A 182 -14.99 -14.37 3.22
N LEU A 183 -14.59 -15.28 2.33
CA LEU A 183 -14.45 -14.98 0.90
C LEU A 183 -15.79 -14.87 0.19
N VAL A 184 -16.79 -15.70 0.52
CA VAL A 184 -18.12 -15.63 -0.11
C VAL A 184 -18.76 -14.24 0.04
N PRO A 185 -18.91 -13.69 1.26
CA PRO A 185 -19.45 -12.33 1.41
C PRO A 185 -18.55 -11.26 0.77
N ALA A 186 -17.22 -11.41 0.80
CA ALA A 186 -16.30 -10.47 0.15
C ALA A 186 -16.51 -10.41 -1.37
N LEU A 187 -16.64 -11.56 -2.03
CA LEU A 187 -16.90 -11.64 -3.47
C LEU A 187 -18.28 -11.07 -3.83
N ARG A 188 -19.31 -11.39 -3.02
CA ARG A 188 -20.67 -10.85 -3.24
C ARG A 188 -20.72 -9.34 -3.07
N TRP A 189 -20.03 -8.80 -2.07
CA TRP A 189 -19.92 -7.35 -1.89
C TRP A 189 -19.23 -6.68 -3.06
N ALA A 190 -18.07 -7.21 -3.48
CA ALA A 190 -17.32 -6.68 -4.61
C ALA A 190 -18.15 -6.70 -5.91
N ALA A 191 -18.91 -7.77 -6.16
CA ALA A 191 -19.78 -7.87 -7.33
C ALA A 191 -20.97 -6.89 -7.30
N ALA A 192 -21.56 -6.67 -6.13
CA ALA A 192 -22.75 -5.82 -6.00
C ALA A 192 -22.42 -4.32 -5.94
N ASN A 193 -21.27 -3.96 -5.35
CA ASN A 193 -20.95 -2.57 -5.00
C ASN A 193 -19.68 -2.03 -5.66
N GLY A 194 -18.91 -2.86 -6.37
CA GLY A 194 -17.62 -2.44 -6.96
C GLY A 194 -16.55 -2.04 -5.95
N GLU A 195 -16.79 -2.25 -4.65
CA GLU A 195 -15.85 -1.90 -3.59
C GLU A 195 -14.81 -3.00 -3.37
N ARG A 196 -13.55 -2.59 -3.28
CA ARG A 196 -12.42 -3.50 -3.09
C ARG A 196 -12.33 -4.02 -1.66
N THR A 197 -12.12 -5.33 -1.55
CA THR A 197 -11.72 -5.99 -0.30
C THR A 197 -10.25 -6.40 -0.32
N VAL A 198 -9.50 -6.01 0.70
CA VAL A 198 -8.17 -6.58 0.99
C VAL A 198 -8.32 -7.73 1.98
N VAL A 199 -7.72 -8.87 1.66
CA VAL A 199 -7.56 -10.01 2.57
C VAL A 199 -6.09 -10.11 2.93
N SER A 200 -5.79 -9.88 4.21
CA SER A 200 -4.45 -10.02 4.76
C SER A 200 -4.34 -11.33 5.52
N THR A 201 -3.31 -12.13 5.25
CA THR A 201 -3.03 -13.38 5.97
C THR A 201 -1.56 -13.43 6.39
N ASN A 202 -1.17 -14.42 7.19
CA ASN A 202 0.18 -14.46 7.76
C ASN A 202 1.25 -14.93 6.76
N THR A 203 1.05 -16.10 6.11
CA THR A 203 2.11 -16.76 5.34
C THR A 203 1.89 -16.68 3.83
N ILE A 204 2.96 -16.82 3.04
CA ILE A 204 2.89 -16.87 1.56
C ILE A 204 2.10 -18.08 1.09
N THR A 205 2.30 -19.24 1.74
CA THR A 205 1.57 -20.47 1.43
C THR A 205 0.05 -20.30 1.61
N LEU A 206 -0.39 -19.61 2.66
CA LEU A 206 -1.82 -19.33 2.85
C LEU A 206 -2.34 -18.40 1.75
N GLN A 207 -1.59 -17.37 1.37
CA GLN A 207 -1.98 -16.48 0.27
C GLN A 207 -2.14 -17.23 -1.06
N GLU A 208 -1.20 -18.14 -1.36
CA GLU A 208 -1.23 -18.97 -2.56
C GLU A 208 -2.37 -19.98 -2.54
N GLN A 209 -2.70 -20.54 -1.38
CA GLN A 209 -3.88 -21.38 -1.24
C GLN A 209 -5.16 -20.57 -1.56
N LEU A 210 -5.27 -19.34 -1.05
CA LEU A 210 -6.43 -18.50 -1.33
C LEU A 210 -6.56 -18.18 -2.81
N VAL A 211 -5.48 -17.71 -3.46
CA VAL A 211 -5.52 -17.24 -4.86
C VAL A 211 -5.41 -18.37 -5.88
N GLY A 212 -4.72 -19.46 -5.56
CA GLY A 212 -4.51 -20.61 -6.46
C GLY A 212 -5.61 -21.68 -6.37
N LYS A 213 -6.37 -21.72 -5.27
CA LYS A 213 -7.39 -22.76 -5.04
C LYS A 213 -8.74 -22.19 -4.63
N ASP A 214 -8.81 -21.49 -3.49
CA ASP A 214 -10.11 -21.16 -2.87
C ASP A 214 -10.89 -20.11 -3.67
N LEU A 215 -10.25 -19.03 -4.11
CA LEU A 215 -10.84 -17.98 -4.95
C LEU A 215 -11.21 -18.49 -6.35
N PRO A 216 -10.34 -19.23 -7.10
CA PRO A 216 -10.73 -19.85 -8.36
C PRO A 216 -11.91 -20.83 -8.22
N PHE A 217 -11.92 -21.62 -7.15
CA PHE A 217 -13.03 -22.52 -6.85
C PHE A 217 -14.33 -21.73 -6.64
N LEU A 218 -14.30 -20.68 -5.81
CA LEU A 218 -15.46 -19.83 -5.53
C LEU A 218 -15.92 -19.06 -6.77
N ALA A 219 -15.02 -18.54 -7.59
CA ALA A 219 -15.36 -17.90 -8.86
C ALA A 219 -16.06 -18.88 -9.81
N GLY A 220 -15.64 -20.14 -9.79
CA GLY A 220 -16.31 -21.21 -10.53
C GLY A 220 -17.67 -21.61 -9.94
N ALA A 221 -17.84 -21.57 -8.62
CA ALA A 221 -19.09 -21.94 -7.95
C ALA A 221 -20.14 -20.83 -8.05
N LEU A 222 -19.71 -19.58 -7.86
CA LEU A 222 -20.52 -18.37 -7.92
C LEU A 222 -20.43 -17.77 -9.34
N SER A 223 -20.83 -18.54 -10.35
CA SER A 223 -20.68 -18.15 -11.76
C SER A 223 -21.65 -17.06 -12.23
N ASP A 224 -22.58 -16.66 -11.37
CA ASP A 224 -23.54 -15.58 -11.57
C ASP A 224 -22.93 -14.17 -11.42
N GLN A 225 -21.68 -14.09 -10.96
CA GLN A 225 -20.94 -12.84 -10.80
C GLN A 225 -19.59 -12.87 -11.52
N LYS A 226 -19.03 -11.69 -11.79
CA LYS A 226 -17.66 -11.53 -12.30
C LYS A 226 -16.87 -10.72 -11.29
N VAL A 227 -15.89 -11.36 -10.67
CA VAL A 227 -15.02 -10.73 -9.68
C VAL A 227 -13.58 -11.11 -10.00
N ARG A 228 -12.71 -10.11 -10.03
CA ARG A 228 -11.27 -10.26 -10.23
C ARG A 228 -10.59 -10.32 -8.89
N PHE A 229 -9.61 -11.20 -8.77
CA PHE A 229 -8.77 -11.29 -7.59
C PHE A 229 -7.30 -11.38 -7.97
N ALA A 230 -6.43 -10.87 -7.10
CA ALA A 230 -4.99 -10.88 -7.34
C ALA A 230 -4.21 -11.08 -6.04
N LEU A 231 -3.02 -11.65 -6.18
CA LEU A 231 -2.03 -11.79 -5.12
C LEU A 231 -0.99 -10.67 -5.24
N LEU A 232 -0.76 -9.93 -4.15
CA LEU A 232 0.29 -8.93 -4.07
C LEU A 232 1.25 -9.26 -2.93
N LYS A 233 2.50 -9.59 -3.30
CA LYS A 233 3.58 -9.93 -2.35
C LYS A 233 4.53 -8.73 -2.18
N GLY A 234 5.41 -8.79 -1.17
CA GLY A 234 6.49 -7.81 -1.04
C GLY A 234 7.52 -7.93 -2.17
N TRP A 235 8.22 -6.83 -2.50
CA TRP A 235 9.17 -6.74 -3.63
C TRP A 235 10.18 -7.90 -3.69
N ARG A 236 10.78 -8.26 -2.54
CA ARG A 236 11.77 -9.34 -2.43
C ARG A 236 11.23 -10.74 -2.78
N ASN A 237 9.92 -10.91 -2.96
CA ASN A 237 9.33 -12.17 -3.41
C ASN A 237 9.26 -12.31 -4.92
N TYR A 238 9.75 -11.31 -5.67
CA TYR A 238 9.78 -11.30 -7.12
C TYR A 238 11.22 -11.23 -7.62
N LEU A 239 11.50 -11.97 -8.69
CA LEU A 239 12.73 -11.86 -9.45
C LEU A 239 12.77 -10.50 -10.19
N CYS A 240 13.93 -9.86 -10.22
CA CYS A 240 14.16 -8.68 -11.05
C CYS A 240 15.04 -9.05 -12.25
N LEU A 241 14.46 -8.99 -13.46
CA LEU A 241 15.16 -9.33 -14.71
C LEU A 241 16.43 -8.50 -14.92
N HIS A 242 16.38 -7.20 -14.67
CA HIS A 242 17.56 -6.33 -14.77
C HIS A 242 18.69 -6.74 -13.82
N ARG A 243 18.35 -7.03 -12.55
CA ARG A 243 19.36 -7.44 -11.56
C ARG A 243 19.92 -8.82 -11.87
N LEU A 244 19.09 -9.72 -12.39
CA LEU A 244 19.54 -11.01 -12.90
C LEU A 244 20.58 -10.82 -14.02
N ASP A 245 20.33 -9.94 -15.00
CA ASP A 245 21.28 -9.68 -16.09
C ASP A 245 22.58 -9.05 -15.60
N VAL A 246 22.51 -8.12 -14.64
CA VAL A 246 23.70 -7.55 -13.99
C VAL A 246 24.49 -8.62 -13.23
N ALA A 247 23.81 -9.47 -12.45
CA ALA A 247 24.46 -10.55 -11.70
C ALA A 247 25.11 -11.59 -12.61
N ARG A 248 24.47 -11.93 -13.75
CA ARG A 248 25.04 -12.80 -14.79
C ARG A 248 26.28 -12.17 -15.43
N SER A 249 26.22 -10.87 -15.73
CA SER A 249 27.31 -10.13 -16.38
C SER A 249 28.54 -9.93 -15.48
N ALA A 250 28.35 -9.78 -14.17
CA ALA A 250 29.43 -9.61 -13.21
C ALA A 250 30.27 -10.90 -12.98
N GLY A 251 29.74 -12.05 -13.40
CA GLY A 251 30.42 -13.35 -13.36
C GLY A 251 30.76 -13.85 -11.95
N ALA A 252 31.49 -14.97 -11.87
CA ALA A 252 31.91 -15.64 -10.63
C ALA A 252 32.85 -14.80 -9.71
N SER A 253 33.09 -13.52 -10.01
CA SER A 253 34.02 -12.67 -9.26
C SER A 253 33.42 -12.13 -7.94
N LEU A 254 32.09 -12.09 -7.84
CA LEU A 254 31.35 -11.63 -6.66
C LEU A 254 30.82 -12.75 -5.77
N PHE A 255 30.83 -14.00 -6.25
CA PHE A 255 30.14 -15.10 -5.59
C PHE A 255 31.07 -16.26 -5.21
N GLU A 256 30.71 -16.98 -4.14
CA GLU A 256 31.36 -18.24 -3.78
C GLU A 256 31.13 -19.32 -4.86
N SER A 257 31.97 -20.36 -4.86
CA SER A 257 31.83 -21.49 -5.80
C SER A 257 30.41 -22.07 -5.80
N GLY A 258 29.76 -22.16 -6.97
CA GLY A 258 28.42 -22.73 -7.15
C GLY A 258 27.33 -21.74 -7.54
N ALA A 259 27.47 -20.45 -7.21
CA ALA A 259 26.45 -19.44 -7.49
C ALA A 259 26.21 -19.18 -8.99
N ALA A 260 27.25 -19.31 -9.83
CA ALA A 260 27.12 -19.09 -11.28
C ALA A 260 26.17 -20.09 -11.95
N ALA A 261 26.19 -21.36 -11.53
CA ALA A 261 25.28 -22.37 -12.05
C ALA A 261 23.83 -22.13 -11.62
N GLU A 262 23.65 -21.62 -10.40
CA GLU A 262 22.35 -21.26 -9.84
C GLU A 262 21.75 -20.03 -10.54
N LEU A 263 22.55 -19.00 -10.80
CA LEU A 263 22.15 -17.83 -11.60
C LEU A 263 21.67 -18.21 -13.00
N GLU A 264 22.36 -19.14 -13.67
CA GLU A 264 21.94 -19.64 -14.98
C GLU A 264 20.68 -20.52 -14.89
N GLY A 265 20.48 -21.21 -13.77
CA GLY A 265 19.22 -21.86 -13.44
C GLY A 265 18.06 -20.87 -13.32
N LEU A 266 18.27 -19.78 -12.57
CA LEU A 266 17.29 -18.71 -12.39
C LEU A 266 16.97 -18.00 -13.71
N ALA A 267 17.95 -17.80 -14.59
CA ALA A 267 17.74 -17.22 -15.91
C ALA A 267 16.83 -18.09 -16.79
N ARG A 268 17.09 -19.40 -16.87
CA ARG A 268 16.23 -20.33 -17.60
C ARG A 268 14.83 -20.46 -17.00
N TRP A 269 14.71 -20.31 -15.69
CA TRP A 269 13.40 -20.29 -15.02
C TRP A 269 12.64 -18.98 -15.32
N ALA A 270 13.33 -17.84 -15.36
CA ALA A 270 12.75 -16.53 -15.66
C ALA A 270 12.05 -16.49 -17.03
N GLU A 271 12.55 -17.25 -18.02
CA GLU A 271 11.94 -17.37 -19.34
C GLU A 271 10.63 -18.18 -19.36
N ARG A 272 10.36 -18.96 -18.31
CA ARG A 272 9.23 -19.92 -18.26
C ARG A 272 8.21 -19.60 -17.18
N THR A 273 8.60 -18.85 -16.15
CA THR A 273 7.73 -18.44 -15.05
C THR A 273 6.68 -17.43 -15.53
N THR A 274 5.50 -17.48 -14.92
CA THR A 274 4.40 -16.57 -15.24
C THR A 274 4.40 -15.31 -14.40
N ASP A 275 4.77 -15.41 -13.12
CA ASP A 275 4.67 -14.31 -12.16
C ASP A 275 6.01 -13.94 -11.50
N GLY A 276 7.08 -14.67 -11.82
CA GLY A 276 8.42 -14.43 -11.29
C GLY A 276 8.53 -14.57 -9.77
N SER A 277 7.62 -15.32 -9.13
CA SER A 277 7.61 -15.44 -7.69
C SER A 277 8.62 -16.46 -7.14
N LEU A 278 9.29 -16.09 -6.04
CA LEU A 278 10.20 -16.98 -5.30
C LEU A 278 9.55 -18.32 -4.92
N ALA A 279 8.26 -18.32 -4.62
CA ALA A 279 7.54 -19.51 -4.20
C ALA A 279 7.29 -20.52 -5.34
N ASP A 280 7.31 -20.06 -6.59
CA ASP A 280 7.14 -20.89 -7.80
C ASP A 280 8.45 -21.57 -8.22
N LEU A 281 9.57 -21.27 -7.53
CA LEU A 281 10.84 -21.95 -7.76
C LEU A 281 10.78 -23.40 -7.24
N PRO A 282 11.15 -24.41 -8.05
CA PRO A 282 11.13 -25.81 -7.63
C PRO A 282 12.00 -26.12 -6.41
N ALA A 283 13.06 -25.33 -6.22
CA ALA A 283 13.94 -25.39 -5.08
C ALA A 283 14.29 -23.97 -4.63
N ALA A 284 14.29 -23.74 -3.31
CA ALA A 284 14.65 -22.45 -2.75
C ALA A 284 16.10 -22.10 -3.12
N PRO A 285 16.34 -20.93 -3.73
CA PRO A 285 17.69 -20.51 -4.06
C PRO A 285 18.47 -20.18 -2.79
N ARG A 286 19.80 -20.17 -2.87
CA ARG A 286 20.66 -19.65 -1.81
C ARG A 286 20.30 -18.18 -1.54
N HIS A 287 20.30 -17.82 -0.26
CA HIS A 287 19.95 -16.46 0.18
C HIS A 287 20.85 -15.38 -0.43
N ASP A 288 22.15 -15.64 -0.56
CA ASP A 288 23.10 -14.69 -1.15
C ASP A 288 22.88 -14.50 -2.65
N VAL A 289 22.47 -15.54 -3.37
CA VAL A 289 22.12 -15.45 -4.80
C VAL A 289 20.80 -14.69 -4.97
N TRP A 290 19.78 -15.02 -4.18
CA TRP A 290 18.47 -14.34 -4.27
C TRP A 290 18.53 -12.87 -3.88
N ASP A 291 19.33 -12.52 -2.86
CA ASP A 291 19.56 -11.13 -2.46
C ASP A 291 20.11 -10.28 -3.62
N GLU A 292 20.89 -10.87 -4.53
CA GLU A 292 21.47 -10.17 -5.68
C GLU A 292 20.49 -10.01 -6.85
N VAL A 293 19.52 -10.92 -7.02
CA VAL A 293 18.61 -10.92 -8.17
C VAL A 293 17.18 -10.48 -7.86
N SER A 294 16.77 -10.46 -6.59
CA SER A 294 15.41 -10.11 -6.18
C SER A 294 15.12 -8.62 -6.32
N ALA A 295 13.85 -8.27 -6.51
CA ALA A 295 13.46 -6.88 -6.66
C ALA A 295 13.56 -6.09 -5.34
N GLU A 296 14.06 -4.86 -5.45
CA GLU A 296 14.17 -3.90 -4.36
C GLU A 296 13.60 -2.54 -4.79
N ALA A 297 12.72 -1.97 -3.97
CA ALA A 297 12.04 -0.71 -4.31
C ALA A 297 13.01 0.46 -4.48
N ASP A 298 14.07 0.51 -3.66
CA ASP A 298 15.04 1.61 -3.62
C ASP A 298 16.01 1.59 -4.80
N LEU A 299 16.27 0.40 -5.36
CA LEU A 299 17.15 0.21 -6.52
C LEU A 299 16.38 0.22 -7.85
N CYS A 300 15.04 0.25 -7.81
CA CYS A 300 14.20 0.15 -8.99
C CYS A 300 14.09 1.49 -9.74
N THR A 301 14.48 1.48 -11.01
CA THR A 301 14.38 2.64 -11.93
C THR A 301 12.99 2.83 -12.53
N ARG A 302 12.03 1.95 -12.19
CA ARG A 302 10.60 2.00 -12.57
C ARG A 302 10.42 2.11 -14.08
N LEU A 303 9.80 3.19 -14.56
CA LEU A 303 9.50 3.43 -15.98
C LEU A 303 10.74 3.49 -16.88
N ARG A 304 11.92 3.75 -16.31
CA ARG A 304 13.20 3.78 -17.06
C ARG A 304 13.88 2.41 -17.15
N CYS A 305 13.28 1.36 -16.57
CA CYS A 305 13.83 0.01 -16.63
C CYS A 305 13.63 -0.58 -18.03
N GLU A 306 14.69 -1.17 -18.58
CA GLU A 306 14.66 -1.82 -19.90
C GLU A 306 13.68 -3.01 -19.94
N HIS A 307 13.44 -3.67 -18.81
CA HIS A 307 12.51 -4.79 -18.67
C HIS A 307 11.13 -4.38 -18.13
N PHE A 308 10.74 -3.10 -18.18
CA PHE A 308 9.50 -2.65 -17.55
C PHE A 308 8.23 -3.37 -18.06
N SER A 309 8.17 -3.68 -19.36
CA SER A 309 7.05 -4.39 -19.99
C SER A 309 6.84 -5.79 -19.39
N GLU A 310 7.94 -6.52 -19.17
CA GLU A 310 7.98 -7.90 -18.67
C GLU A 310 8.21 -7.97 -17.15
N CYS A 311 8.17 -6.82 -16.46
CA CYS A 311 8.48 -6.76 -15.04
C CYS A 311 7.39 -7.41 -14.18
N PHE A 312 7.75 -8.52 -13.52
CA PHE A 312 6.89 -9.27 -12.62
C PHE A 312 6.26 -8.44 -11.49
N VAL A 313 7.04 -7.55 -10.85
CA VAL A 313 6.54 -6.68 -9.77
C VAL A 313 5.43 -5.75 -10.28
N PHE A 314 5.65 -5.09 -11.43
CA PHE A 314 4.67 -4.17 -11.98
C PHE A 314 3.49 -4.90 -12.62
N ALA A 315 3.68 -6.11 -13.15
CA ALA A 315 2.58 -6.98 -13.56
C ALA A 315 1.66 -7.33 -12.37
N ALA A 316 2.23 -7.78 -11.24
CA ALA A 316 1.46 -8.06 -10.03
C ALA A 316 0.74 -6.82 -9.48
N ARG A 317 1.41 -5.65 -9.47
CA ARG A 317 0.79 -4.38 -9.06
C ARG A 317 -0.36 -3.96 -9.98
N ARG A 318 -0.23 -4.12 -11.30
CA ARG A 318 -1.31 -3.84 -12.26
C ARG A 318 -2.50 -4.78 -12.05
N ALA A 319 -2.23 -6.07 -11.85
CA ALA A 319 -3.27 -7.04 -11.55
C ALA A 319 -4.00 -6.69 -10.24
N ALA A 320 -3.26 -6.32 -9.18
CA ALA A 320 -3.84 -5.89 -7.91
C ALA A 320 -4.68 -4.61 -8.05
N ALA A 321 -4.21 -3.61 -8.81
CA ALA A 321 -4.96 -2.38 -9.06
C ALA A 321 -6.28 -2.62 -9.81
N GLN A 322 -6.35 -3.68 -10.61
CA GLN A 322 -7.56 -4.12 -11.30
C GLN A 322 -8.35 -5.16 -10.52
N ALA A 323 -7.87 -5.68 -9.39
CA ALA A 323 -8.59 -6.69 -8.64
C ALA A 323 -9.67 -6.05 -7.77
N ASP A 324 -10.76 -6.77 -7.56
CA ASP A 324 -11.83 -6.40 -6.65
C ASP A 324 -11.61 -7.07 -5.27
N VAL A 325 -10.88 -8.21 -5.24
CA VAL A 325 -10.32 -8.81 -4.02
C VAL A 325 -8.80 -8.93 -4.12
N VAL A 326 -8.06 -8.26 -3.23
CA VAL A 326 -6.59 -8.32 -3.19
C VAL A 326 -6.14 -9.14 -1.98
N VAL A 327 -5.35 -10.17 -2.21
CA VAL A 327 -4.74 -10.98 -1.15
C VAL A 327 -3.30 -10.50 -0.93
N ALA A 328 -2.93 -10.24 0.32
CA ALA A 328 -1.60 -9.79 0.73
C ALA A 328 -1.20 -10.41 2.08
N ASN A 329 0.06 -10.23 2.51
CA ASN A 329 0.47 -10.57 3.87
C ASN A 329 0.28 -9.41 4.87
N HIS A 330 0.32 -9.73 6.16
CA HIS A 330 0.28 -8.73 7.23
C HIS A 330 1.41 -7.71 7.14
N HIS A 331 2.62 -8.13 6.76
CA HIS A 331 3.74 -7.20 6.61
C HIS A 331 3.48 -6.12 5.54
N LEU A 332 2.94 -6.51 4.38
CA LEU A 332 2.61 -5.58 3.30
C LEU A 332 1.43 -4.67 3.69
N LEU A 333 0.44 -5.20 4.41
CA LEU A 333 -0.63 -4.41 5.01
C LEU A 333 -0.07 -3.36 5.98
N MET A 334 0.89 -3.72 6.84
CA MET A 334 1.50 -2.77 7.78
C MET A 334 2.37 -1.72 7.07
N ALA A 335 3.06 -2.10 5.98
CA ALA A 335 3.75 -1.16 5.11
C ALA A 335 2.79 -0.12 4.53
N ASP A 336 1.64 -0.59 4.05
CA ASP A 336 0.60 0.25 3.49
C ASP A 336 0.03 1.23 4.52
N VAL A 337 -0.33 0.72 5.71
CA VAL A 337 -0.81 1.53 6.83
C VAL A 337 0.21 2.60 7.24
N ALA A 338 1.50 2.26 7.28
CA ALA A 338 2.55 3.21 7.61
C ALA A 338 2.65 4.34 6.57
N VAL A 339 2.57 4.03 5.27
CA VAL A 339 2.60 5.02 4.19
C VAL A 339 1.35 5.91 4.20
N ARG A 340 0.16 5.33 4.37
CA ARG A 340 -1.10 6.08 4.48
C ARG A 340 -1.10 7.02 5.69
N LYS A 341 -0.63 6.54 6.84
CA LYS A 341 -0.51 7.36 8.06
C LYS A 341 0.48 8.51 7.88
N ALA A 342 1.60 8.29 7.19
CA ALA A 342 2.61 9.32 6.96
C ALA A 342 2.14 10.38 5.94
N SER A 343 1.39 9.98 4.92
CA SER A 343 0.85 10.88 3.89
C SER A 343 -0.45 11.60 4.34
N GLY A 344 -1.16 11.05 5.33
CA GLY A 344 -2.47 11.54 5.75
C GLY A 344 -3.59 11.17 4.79
N ASN A 345 -3.30 10.41 3.72
CA ASN A 345 -4.27 10.03 2.70
C ASN A 345 -4.63 8.55 2.80
N TRP A 346 -5.89 8.28 3.15
CA TRP A 346 -6.43 6.93 3.31
C TRP A 346 -7.21 6.43 2.10
N ASP A 347 -7.62 7.33 1.21
CA ASP A 347 -8.49 7.03 0.08
C ASP A 347 -7.69 6.77 -1.21
N GLU A 348 -6.43 7.21 -1.29
CA GLU A 348 -5.55 6.98 -2.43
C GLU A 348 -4.85 5.61 -2.44
N ALA A 349 -4.26 5.23 -3.58
CA ALA A 349 -3.40 4.06 -3.64
C ALA A 349 -2.04 4.35 -2.98
N ALA A 350 -1.55 3.42 -2.16
CA ALA A 350 -0.24 3.50 -1.52
C ALA A 350 0.60 2.27 -1.88
N VAL A 351 0.89 1.40 -0.91
CA VAL A 351 1.56 0.12 -1.17
C VAL A 351 0.56 -0.85 -1.81
N LEU A 352 -0.66 -0.87 -1.27
CA LEU A 352 -1.84 -1.55 -1.77
C LEU A 352 -2.73 -0.55 -2.54
N PRO A 353 -3.55 -1.03 -3.50
CA PRO A 353 -4.61 -0.23 -4.11
C PRO A 353 -5.57 0.32 -3.05
N SER A 354 -6.31 1.39 -3.35
CA SER A 354 -7.35 1.90 -2.43
C SER A 354 -8.38 0.82 -2.10
N TYR A 355 -8.79 0.73 -0.84
CA TYR A 355 -9.76 -0.26 -0.37
C TYR A 355 -10.62 0.30 0.76
N SER A 356 -11.86 -0.16 0.84
CA SER A 356 -12.81 0.24 1.89
C SER A 356 -13.11 -0.90 2.87
N ARG A 357 -12.68 -2.12 2.53
CA ARG A 357 -13.00 -3.36 3.23
C ARG A 357 -11.72 -4.14 3.49
N LEU A 358 -11.56 -4.61 4.73
CA LEU A 358 -10.36 -5.33 5.17
C LEU A 358 -10.77 -6.59 5.95
N ILE A 359 -10.21 -7.73 5.54
CA ILE A 359 -10.29 -9.00 6.27
C ILE A 359 -8.87 -9.33 6.73
N ILE A 360 -8.71 -9.66 8.01
CA ILE A 360 -7.44 -10.09 8.60
C ILE A 360 -7.61 -11.54 9.03
N ASP A 361 -7.06 -12.46 8.24
CA ASP A 361 -7.01 -13.89 8.54
C ASP A 361 -5.76 -14.21 9.37
N GLU A 362 -5.86 -15.14 10.30
CA GLU A 362 -4.80 -15.43 11.29
C GLU A 362 -4.31 -14.17 12.05
N GLY A 363 -5.25 -13.28 12.39
CA GLY A 363 -4.98 -11.97 12.98
C GLY A 363 -4.23 -11.98 14.32
N HIS A 364 -4.03 -13.13 14.95
CA HIS A 364 -3.13 -13.26 16.11
C HIS A 364 -1.66 -12.97 15.78
N HIS A 365 -1.28 -13.00 14.49
CA HIS A 365 0.06 -12.59 14.03
C HIS A 365 0.15 -11.10 13.65
N LEU A 366 -0.95 -10.34 13.74
CA LEU A 366 -0.98 -8.96 13.31
C LEU A 366 -0.11 -8.05 14.18
N GLU A 367 -0.07 -8.30 15.49
CA GLU A 367 0.75 -7.52 16.43
C GLU A 367 2.23 -7.64 16.08
N ASP A 368 2.72 -8.87 15.84
CA ASP A 368 4.10 -9.12 15.43
C ASP A 368 4.43 -8.44 14.09
N ALA A 369 3.51 -8.52 13.12
CA ALA A 369 3.68 -7.85 11.83
C ALA A 369 3.73 -6.32 11.97
N ALA A 370 2.89 -5.76 12.85
CA ALA A 370 2.86 -4.34 13.16
C ALA A 370 4.16 -3.91 13.87
N ALA A 371 4.62 -4.67 14.86
CA ALA A 371 5.87 -4.43 15.56
C ALA A 371 7.08 -4.49 14.62
N ALA A 372 7.09 -5.41 13.64
CA ALA A 372 8.16 -5.51 12.66
C ALA A 372 8.24 -4.32 11.68
N HIS A 373 7.10 -3.67 11.36
CA HIS A 373 7.03 -2.56 10.40
C HIS A 373 7.04 -1.17 11.04
N LEU A 374 6.41 -1.03 12.20
CA LEU A 374 6.41 0.21 12.97
C LEU A 374 7.61 0.30 13.92
N GLY A 375 8.23 -0.84 14.22
CA GLY A 375 9.48 -0.92 14.96
C GLY A 375 10.72 -0.96 14.04
N LYS A 376 11.89 -0.74 14.63
CA LYS A 376 13.18 -0.92 13.95
C LYS A 376 13.81 -2.21 14.46
N ASN A 377 14.29 -3.05 13.54
CA ASN A 377 15.05 -4.25 13.91
C ASN A 377 16.53 -4.08 13.56
N THR A 378 17.38 -4.65 14.41
CA THR A 378 18.82 -4.76 14.19
C THR A 378 19.22 -6.17 14.57
N THR A 379 19.97 -6.85 13.69
CA THR A 379 20.45 -8.20 13.94
C THR A 379 21.98 -8.24 13.87
N ARG A 380 22.57 -9.17 14.63
CA ARG A 380 24.02 -9.42 14.61
C ARG A 380 24.55 -9.65 13.19
N ARG A 381 23.88 -10.54 12.45
CA ARG A 381 24.20 -10.85 11.05
C ARG A 381 24.01 -9.65 10.13
N GLY A 382 22.95 -8.87 10.34
CA GLY A 382 22.67 -7.65 9.57
C GLY A 382 23.78 -6.62 9.68
N LEU A 383 24.23 -6.32 10.90
CA LEU A 383 25.36 -5.41 11.13
C LEU A 383 26.67 -5.96 10.59
N GLN A 384 26.97 -7.25 10.80
CA GLN A 384 28.17 -7.89 10.23
C GLN A 384 28.20 -7.78 8.70
N ARG A 385 27.05 -7.99 8.03
CA ARG A 385 26.93 -7.83 6.58
C ARG A 385 27.13 -6.38 6.16
N LEU A 386 26.52 -5.43 6.87
CA LEU A 386 26.66 -3.99 6.61
C LEU A 386 28.13 -3.55 6.68
N PHE A 387 28.81 -3.86 7.79
CA PHE A 387 30.23 -3.53 7.97
C PHE A 387 31.12 -4.27 6.96
N GLY A 388 30.75 -5.50 6.58
CA GLY A 388 31.46 -6.28 5.57
C GLY A 388 31.36 -5.70 4.15
N ARG A 389 30.24 -5.04 3.81
CA ARG A 389 30.09 -4.29 2.55
C ARG A 389 30.98 -3.05 2.51
N LEU A 390 31.14 -2.37 3.66
CA LEU A 390 32.06 -1.23 3.78
C LEU A 390 33.51 -1.68 3.64
N GLU A 391 33.92 -2.69 4.41
CA GLU A 391 35.25 -3.26 4.37
C GLU A 391 35.24 -4.71 4.90
N ARG A 392 35.91 -5.63 4.22
CA ARG A 392 36.23 -6.96 4.72
C ARG A 392 37.52 -7.44 4.09
N ARG A 393 38.57 -7.59 4.90
CA ARG A 393 39.88 -8.11 4.47
C ARG A 393 40.45 -7.31 3.28
N GLY A 394 40.32 -5.98 3.30
CA GLY A 394 40.82 -5.09 2.25
C GLY A 394 39.97 -5.04 0.97
N LYS A 395 38.76 -5.61 0.98
CA LYS A 395 37.76 -5.50 -0.09
C LYS A 395 36.52 -4.79 0.43
N GLY A 396 35.74 -4.14 -0.43
CA GLY A 396 34.51 -3.43 -0.05
C GLY A 396 34.43 -2.02 -0.63
N LEU A 397 33.41 -1.26 -0.21
CA LEU A 397 33.15 0.10 -0.68
C LEU A 397 34.26 1.08 -0.28
N LEU A 398 34.78 1.00 0.94
CA LEU A 398 35.84 1.90 1.41
C LEU A 398 37.16 1.66 0.65
N PRO A 399 37.70 0.43 0.51
CA PRO A 399 38.88 0.19 -0.33
C PRO A 399 38.68 0.55 -1.81
N ALA A 400 37.45 0.38 -2.35
CA ALA A 400 37.16 0.81 -3.71
C ALA A 400 37.18 2.34 -3.85
N LEU A 401 36.61 3.06 -2.89
CA LEU A 401 36.65 4.51 -2.82
C LEU A 401 38.08 5.03 -2.66
N GLU A 402 38.87 4.44 -1.76
CA GLU A 402 40.28 4.80 -1.58
C GLU A 402 41.08 4.67 -2.87
N ARG A 403 40.93 3.56 -3.61
CA ARG A 403 41.61 3.39 -4.91
C ARG A 403 41.19 4.43 -5.94
N LYS A 404 39.90 4.77 -5.98
CA LYS A 404 39.37 5.78 -6.91
C LYS A 404 39.92 7.17 -6.58
N LEU A 405 39.90 7.55 -5.30
CA LEU A 405 40.44 8.83 -4.84
C LEU A 405 41.96 8.91 -5.03
N ALA A 406 42.68 7.82 -4.76
CA ALA A 406 44.13 7.76 -4.97
C ALA A 406 44.53 7.81 -6.46
N SER A 407 43.61 7.53 -7.39
CA SER A 407 43.87 7.62 -8.83
C SER A 407 43.62 9.01 -9.42
N ALA A 408 43.01 9.92 -8.65
CA ALA A 408 42.73 11.28 -9.08
C ALA A 408 43.81 12.24 -8.53
N ASP A 409 44.33 13.11 -9.39
CA ASP A 409 45.45 14.00 -9.08
C ASP A 409 44.97 15.43 -8.78
N ASP A 410 44.05 15.55 -7.81
CA ASP A 410 43.47 16.82 -7.40
C ASP A 410 43.39 16.95 -5.87
N LEU A 411 43.45 18.20 -5.39
CA LEU A 411 43.45 18.54 -3.96
C LEU A 411 42.22 18.02 -3.21
N LEU A 412 41.06 17.99 -3.86
CA LEU A 412 39.82 17.56 -3.24
C LEU A 412 39.80 16.04 -3.06
N SER A 413 40.31 15.29 -4.04
CA SER A 413 40.51 13.84 -3.93
C SER A 413 41.53 13.46 -2.85
N ALA A 414 42.64 14.21 -2.73
CA ALA A 414 43.64 14.00 -1.68
C ALA A 414 43.06 14.24 -0.28
N ALA A 415 42.37 15.37 -0.07
CA ALA A 415 41.71 15.67 1.20
C ALA A 415 40.60 14.65 1.53
N SER A 416 39.85 14.19 0.53
CA SER A 416 38.84 13.15 0.69
C SER A 416 39.46 11.81 1.07
N LEU A 417 40.61 11.46 0.50
CA LEU A 417 41.34 10.24 0.83
C LEU A 417 41.82 10.25 2.28
N ASP A 418 42.32 11.39 2.78
CA ASP A 418 42.71 11.56 4.18
C ASP A 418 41.51 11.40 5.12
N LEU A 419 40.35 11.95 4.78
CA LEU A 419 39.11 11.75 5.56
C LEU A 419 38.69 10.28 5.60
N VAL A 420 38.77 9.56 4.48
CA VAL A 420 38.45 8.13 4.43
C VAL A 420 39.39 7.35 5.36
N ARG A 421 40.70 7.58 5.25
CA ARG A 421 41.72 6.83 6.01
C ARG A 421 41.77 7.19 7.49
N ALA A 422 41.66 8.47 7.83
CA ALA A 422 41.79 8.95 9.21
C ALA A 422 40.48 8.85 10.01
N ARG A 423 39.32 8.78 9.33
CA ARG A 423 38.02 8.82 10.00
C ARG A 423 37.11 7.64 9.66
N LEU A 424 36.77 7.45 8.38
CA LEU A 424 35.75 6.45 8.01
C LEU A 424 36.21 5.01 8.24
N THR A 425 37.44 4.68 7.85
CA THR A 425 38.00 3.33 8.03
C THR A 425 38.15 2.98 9.52
N PRO A 426 38.75 3.83 10.38
CA PRO A 426 38.79 3.60 11.83
C PRO A 426 37.39 3.48 12.45
N ALA A 427 36.47 4.41 12.16
CA ALA A 427 35.12 4.38 12.73
C ALA A 427 34.36 3.10 12.36
N THR A 428 34.47 2.65 11.10
CA THR A 428 33.86 1.39 10.65
C THR A 428 34.40 0.19 11.42
N ASN A 429 35.71 0.16 11.69
CA ASN A 429 36.34 -0.92 12.46
C ASN A 429 35.92 -0.90 13.93
N THR A 430 35.90 0.28 14.55
CA THR A 430 35.44 0.48 15.93
C THR A 430 33.97 0.09 16.09
N ALA A 431 33.09 0.60 15.21
CA ALA A 431 31.67 0.26 15.20
C ALA A 431 31.45 -1.26 15.03
N ARG A 432 32.24 -1.93 14.16
CA ARG A 432 32.17 -3.40 13.99
C ARG A 432 32.53 -4.13 15.29
N ALA A 433 33.56 -3.70 15.99
CA ALA A 433 34.00 -4.31 17.25
C ALA A 433 32.97 -4.09 18.37
N LEU A 434 32.47 -2.85 18.52
CA LEU A 434 31.45 -2.50 19.51
C LEU A 434 30.13 -3.25 19.24
N ALA A 435 29.68 -3.32 17.99
CA ALA A 435 28.51 -4.09 17.62
C ALA A 435 28.68 -5.59 17.93
N ALA A 436 29.86 -6.17 17.67
CA ALA A 436 30.12 -7.56 18.02
C ALA A 436 30.01 -7.78 19.55
N ARG A 437 30.63 -6.88 20.34
CA ARG A 437 30.61 -6.91 21.80
C ARG A 437 29.21 -6.72 22.38
N LEU A 438 28.43 -5.79 21.85
CA LEU A 438 27.04 -5.55 22.25
C LEU A 438 26.21 -6.84 22.13
N PHE A 439 26.31 -7.51 20.98
CA PHE A 439 25.58 -8.76 20.75
C PHE A 439 26.11 -9.93 21.57
N ASP A 440 27.40 -9.96 21.92
CA ASP A 440 27.93 -10.98 22.86
C ASP A 440 27.34 -10.80 24.26
N LEU A 441 27.26 -9.57 24.75
CA LEU A 441 26.65 -9.27 26.06
C LEU A 441 25.16 -9.63 26.10
N LEU A 442 24.44 -9.33 25.02
CA LEU A 442 23.02 -9.71 24.89
C LEU A 442 22.85 -11.23 24.82
N ASP A 443 23.70 -11.95 24.09
CA ASP A 443 23.64 -13.41 23.95
C ASP A 443 23.95 -14.12 25.26
N GLU A 444 24.96 -13.65 26.00
CA GLU A 444 25.31 -14.14 27.33
C GLU A 444 24.15 -13.93 28.32
N TRP A 445 23.56 -12.72 28.32
CA TRP A 445 22.41 -12.43 29.16
C TRP A 445 21.19 -13.28 28.80
N LEU A 446 20.87 -13.41 27.50
CA LEU A 446 19.73 -14.20 27.04
C LEU A 446 19.88 -15.69 27.35
N THR A 447 21.10 -16.22 27.28
CA THR A 447 21.39 -17.62 27.66
C THR A 447 21.12 -17.88 29.15
N GLY A 448 21.22 -16.86 29.99
CA GLY A 448 20.88 -16.93 31.42
C GLY A 448 19.38 -16.89 31.71
N GLN A 449 18.55 -16.63 30.70
CA GLN A 449 17.10 -16.49 30.85
C GLN A 449 16.37 -17.79 30.49
N ARG A 450 15.12 -17.92 30.98
CA ARG A 450 14.29 -19.11 30.70
C ARG A 450 13.71 -19.09 29.28
N ASP A 451 13.42 -17.91 28.77
CA ASP A 451 12.78 -17.70 27.49
C ASP A 451 13.79 -17.25 26.44
N THR A 452 13.67 -17.78 25.22
CA THR A 452 14.51 -17.39 24.07
C THR A 452 14.09 -16.07 23.43
N GLN A 453 12.96 -15.51 23.87
CA GLN A 453 12.42 -14.24 23.40
C GLN A 453 11.90 -13.46 24.60
N ILE A 454 12.43 -12.26 24.82
CA ILE A 454 12.12 -11.43 25.99
C ILE A 454 11.72 -10.05 25.52
N ARG A 455 10.61 -9.56 26.07
CA ARG A 455 10.19 -8.17 25.90
C ARG A 455 10.95 -7.30 26.88
N LEU A 456 11.79 -6.42 26.36
CA LEU A 456 12.44 -5.38 27.16
C LEU A 456 11.47 -4.21 27.35
N THR A 457 11.46 -3.66 28.56
CA THR A 457 10.74 -2.42 28.92
C THR A 457 11.74 -1.46 29.55
N ASP A 458 11.31 -0.26 29.92
CA ASP A 458 12.17 0.74 30.58
C ASP A 458 12.82 0.21 31.88
N ALA A 459 12.24 -0.84 32.49
CA ALA A 459 12.84 -1.52 33.65
C ALA A 459 14.16 -2.25 33.32
N PHE A 460 14.46 -2.49 32.05
CA PHE A 460 15.70 -3.14 31.64
C PHE A 460 16.95 -2.28 31.89
N ASP A 461 16.79 -0.95 32.00
CA ASP A 461 17.88 -0.04 32.36
C ASP A 461 18.44 -0.33 33.77
N ASP A 462 17.66 -1.00 34.61
CA ASP A 462 18.07 -1.45 35.95
C ASP A 462 18.66 -2.86 35.97
N ASP A 463 18.67 -3.59 34.85
CA ASP A 463 19.24 -4.93 34.77
C ASP A 463 20.77 -4.89 34.98
N PRO A 464 21.36 -5.84 35.75
CA PRO A 464 22.80 -5.91 35.94
C PRO A 464 23.60 -5.91 34.63
N VAL A 465 23.12 -6.53 33.55
CA VAL A 465 23.84 -6.54 32.26
C VAL A 465 23.94 -5.12 31.67
N TRP A 466 22.91 -4.31 31.86
CA TRP A 466 22.87 -2.93 31.37
C TRP A 466 24.02 -2.13 31.98
N ARG A 467 24.16 -2.22 33.31
CA ARG A 467 25.20 -1.54 34.09
C ARG A 467 26.59 -2.18 33.96
N ALA A 468 26.67 -3.46 33.64
CA ALA A 468 27.92 -4.20 33.46
C ALA A 468 28.66 -3.88 32.14
N GLY A 469 28.11 -2.98 31.32
CA GLY A 469 28.79 -2.45 30.14
C GLY A 469 27.97 -2.53 28.85
N LEU A 470 26.77 -3.12 28.88
CA LEU A 470 25.88 -3.14 27.70
C LEU A 470 25.42 -1.75 27.32
N GLY A 471 25.01 -0.92 28.29
CA GLY A 471 24.63 0.48 28.07
C GLY A 471 25.79 1.31 27.50
N THR A 472 26.98 1.23 28.11
CA THR A 472 28.18 1.93 27.62
C THR A 472 28.57 1.49 26.20
N THR A 473 28.54 0.18 25.91
CA THR A 473 28.87 -0.35 24.58
C THR A 473 27.87 0.14 23.53
N LEU A 474 26.58 0.22 23.88
CA LEU A 474 25.54 0.77 23.00
C LEU A 474 25.77 2.25 22.73
N ASP A 475 26.02 3.06 23.78
CA ASP A 475 26.28 4.49 23.64
C ASP A 475 27.52 4.78 22.80
N ASP A 476 28.61 4.03 23.00
CA ASP A 476 29.82 4.19 22.21
C ASP A 476 29.59 3.77 20.76
N LEU A 477 28.85 2.68 20.52
CA LEU A 477 28.49 2.26 19.17
C LEU A 477 27.68 3.34 18.45
N LEU A 478 26.71 3.95 19.13
CA LEU A 478 25.86 5.00 18.58
C LEU A 478 26.62 6.31 18.31
N ARG A 479 27.76 6.55 18.96
CA ARG A 479 28.63 7.71 18.65
C ARG A 479 29.50 7.50 17.43
N GLU A 480 29.81 6.24 17.11
CA GLU A 480 30.60 5.87 15.93
C GLU A 480 29.76 5.79 14.65
N LEU A 481 28.46 5.51 14.78
CA LEU A 481 27.47 5.50 13.70
C LEU A 481 26.98 6.92 13.39
#